data_AF-A0A346MX57-F1
#
_entry.id   AF-A0A346MX57-F1
#
_cell.length_a   1.000
_cell.length_b   1.000
_cell.length_c   1.000
_cell.angle_alpha   90.00
_cell.angle_beta   90.00
_cell.angle_gamma   90.00
#
_symmetry.space_group_name_H-M   'P 1'
#
loop_
_entity.id
_entity.type
_entity.pdbx_description
1 polymer ?
#
loop_
_entity_poly.entity_id
_entity_poly.type
_entity_poly.pdbx_seq_one_letter_code
_entity_poly.pdbx_strand_id
1 'polypeptide(L)'
;MNEHLLSIFRQPDALAARGKYLSRIFGIFSEEVVRIWAKDRRCPFEDHGRPTLRSTGKTRGCTLDFTLRHKSTDLTYVAELKCEIEFQNYKYFILSDAAQLSHHRKEAFRAFLEAAIQPSAQQIFVRGKAQQINGAILIWGAATPEGRKSAIETYGFHDVLTISEIVHDLRSWNHDAYEHFLEQRRSWSNELFDGLLAAL
;
A
#
# COMPACT_ATOMS: atom_id res chain seq x y z
N MET A 1 -7.64 -6.56 15.35
CA MET A 1 -7.90 -5.55 14.30
C MET A 1 -7.61 -6.10 12.90
N ASN A 2 -6.46 -6.73 12.67
CA ASN A 2 -6.06 -7.36 11.40
C ASN A 2 -7.11 -8.31 10.80
N GLU A 3 -7.82 -9.06 11.65
CA GLU A 3 -8.82 -10.03 11.20
C GLU A 3 -10.12 -9.40 10.68
N HIS A 4 -10.47 -8.18 11.14
CA HIS A 4 -11.71 -7.54 10.73
C HIS A 4 -11.67 -7.18 9.23
N LEU A 5 -10.57 -6.60 8.75
CA LEU A 5 -10.43 -6.28 7.34
C LEU A 5 -10.41 -7.56 6.47
N LEU A 6 -9.75 -8.62 6.94
CA LEU A 6 -9.77 -9.92 6.28
C LEU A 6 -11.18 -10.52 6.18
N SER A 7 -12.00 -10.40 7.24
CA SER A 7 -13.38 -10.93 7.27
C SER A 7 -14.33 -10.28 6.27
N ILE A 8 -13.99 -9.10 5.73
CA ILE A 8 -14.76 -8.48 4.65
C ILE A 8 -14.64 -9.33 3.37
N PHE A 9 -13.44 -9.85 3.10
CA PHE A 9 -13.15 -10.61 1.89
C PHE A 9 -13.40 -12.11 2.04
N ARG A 10 -12.97 -12.69 3.17
CA ARG A 10 -13.06 -14.13 3.44
C ARG A 10 -14.14 -14.42 4.47
N GLN A 11 -15.25 -15.00 4.02
CA GLN A 11 -16.37 -15.43 4.85
C GLN A 11 -16.62 -16.93 4.62
N PRO A 12 -16.86 -17.74 5.68
CA PRO A 12 -16.96 -19.20 5.57
C PRO A 12 -17.96 -19.70 4.52
N ASP A 13 -19.12 -19.05 4.43
CA ASP A 13 -20.24 -19.50 3.58
C ASP A 13 -20.39 -18.67 2.28
N ALA A 14 -19.48 -17.72 2.03
CA ALA A 14 -19.57 -16.87 0.85
C ALA A 14 -18.94 -17.53 -0.38
N LEU A 15 -19.53 -17.27 -1.55
CA LEU A 15 -18.97 -17.66 -2.83
C LEU A 15 -17.54 -17.10 -3.00
N ALA A 16 -16.58 -17.94 -3.41
CA ALA A 16 -15.20 -17.51 -3.67
C ALA A 16 -15.12 -16.34 -4.69
N ALA A 17 -16.07 -16.29 -5.63
CA ALA A 17 -16.20 -15.20 -6.59
C ALA A 17 -16.43 -13.83 -5.92
N ARG A 18 -17.14 -13.77 -4.79
CA ARG A 18 -17.36 -12.53 -4.02
C ARG A 18 -16.04 -11.96 -3.52
N GLY A 19 -15.22 -12.78 -2.87
CA GLY A 19 -13.95 -12.32 -2.33
C GLY A 19 -12.95 -11.89 -3.42
N LYS A 20 -12.94 -12.59 -4.56
CA LYS A 20 -12.19 -12.19 -5.78
C LYS A 20 -12.66 -10.86 -6.36
N TYR A 21 -13.96 -10.62 -6.36
CA TYR A 21 -14.53 -9.36 -6.82
C TYR A 21 -14.11 -8.22 -5.88
N LEU A 22 -14.31 -8.39 -4.58
CA LEU A 22 -13.98 -7.39 -3.57
C LEU A 22 -12.49 -7.08 -3.50
N SER A 23 -11.61 -8.07 -3.68
CA SER A 23 -10.17 -7.85 -3.70
C SER A 23 -9.73 -6.94 -4.85
N ARG A 24 -10.32 -7.10 -6.03
CA ARG A 24 -10.08 -6.22 -7.19
C ARG A 24 -10.58 -4.82 -6.93
N ILE A 25 -11.80 -4.68 -6.41
CA ILE A 25 -12.38 -3.39 -6.06
C ILE A 25 -11.52 -2.66 -5.03
N PHE A 26 -11.07 -3.36 -3.98
CA PHE A 26 -10.19 -2.77 -2.98
C PHE A 26 -8.84 -2.34 -3.56
N GLY A 27 -8.26 -3.15 -4.47
CA GLY A 27 -7.02 -2.80 -5.17
C GLY A 27 -7.12 -1.54 -6.03
N ILE A 28 -8.32 -1.15 -6.47
CA ILE A 28 -8.52 0.08 -7.27
C ILE A 28 -8.37 1.34 -6.43
N PHE A 29 -8.75 1.30 -5.15
CA PHE A 29 -8.83 2.50 -4.32
C PHE A 29 -7.88 2.54 -3.13
N SER A 30 -7.16 1.45 -2.83
CA SER A 30 -6.27 1.35 -1.67
C SER A 30 -5.19 2.43 -1.66
N GLU A 31 -4.66 2.82 -2.81
CA GLU A 31 -3.69 3.92 -2.87
C GLU A 31 -4.27 5.27 -2.43
N GLU A 32 -5.52 5.57 -2.77
CA GLU A 32 -6.15 6.83 -2.38
C GLU A 32 -6.43 6.86 -0.87
N VAL A 33 -6.71 5.69 -0.25
CA VAL A 33 -6.80 5.58 1.22
C VAL A 33 -5.48 6.00 1.87
N VAL A 34 -4.33 5.56 1.35
CA VAL A 34 -3.01 5.98 1.84
C VAL A 34 -2.80 7.49 1.63
N ARG A 35 -3.20 8.04 0.48
CA ARG A 35 -3.07 9.48 0.19
C ARG A 35 -3.93 10.33 1.11
N ILE A 36 -5.15 9.91 1.43
CA ILE A 36 -6.01 10.61 2.39
C ILE A 36 -5.37 10.59 3.77
N TRP A 37 -4.86 9.44 4.22
CA TRP A 37 -4.14 9.32 5.49
C TRP A 37 -2.90 10.22 5.55
N ALA A 38 -2.06 10.22 4.52
CA ALA A 38 -0.84 11.03 4.48
C ALA A 38 -1.10 12.56 4.46
N LYS A 39 -2.31 13.00 4.09
CA LYS A 39 -2.72 14.42 4.12
C LYS A 39 -3.16 14.87 5.51
N ASP A 40 -3.53 13.97 6.41
CA ASP A 40 -3.94 14.35 7.76
C ASP A 40 -2.74 14.87 8.58
N ARG A 41 -2.96 15.92 9.38
CA ARG A 41 -1.94 16.50 10.26
C ARG A 41 -1.42 15.53 11.32
N ARG A 42 -2.24 14.55 11.73
CA ARG A 42 -1.90 13.52 12.73
C ARG A 42 -1.03 12.41 12.15
N CYS A 43 -1.06 12.19 10.83
CA CYS A 43 -0.22 11.20 10.19
C CYS A 43 1.26 11.60 10.33
N PRO A 44 2.17 10.68 10.72
CA PRO A 44 3.60 10.99 10.87
C PRO A 44 4.30 11.22 9.53
N PHE A 45 3.69 10.80 8.41
CA PHE A 45 4.23 10.93 7.07
C PHE A 45 3.48 11.97 6.24
N GLU A 46 4.18 12.51 5.25
CA GLU A 46 3.63 13.31 4.16
C GLU A 46 3.96 12.63 2.83
N ASP A 47 2.98 12.55 1.91
CA ASP A 47 3.17 11.99 0.57
C ASP A 47 3.63 13.07 -0.42
N HIS A 48 4.82 12.88 -0.99
CA HIS A 48 5.38 13.73 -2.04
C HIS A 48 5.02 13.25 -3.47
N GLY A 49 4.36 12.10 -3.59
CA GLY A 49 3.90 11.50 -4.84
C GLY A 49 4.76 10.32 -5.31
N ARG A 50 4.38 9.74 -6.45
CA ARG A 50 5.02 8.56 -7.05
C ARG A 50 6.48 8.85 -7.45
N PRO A 51 7.47 8.09 -6.92
CA PRO A 51 8.86 8.20 -7.35
C PRO A 51 9.14 7.30 -8.55
N THR A 52 10.06 7.73 -9.41
CA THR A 52 10.74 6.87 -10.38
C THR A 52 12.12 6.50 -9.86
N LEU A 53 12.37 5.21 -9.67
CA LEU A 53 13.67 4.63 -9.31
C LEU A 53 14.44 4.33 -10.58
N ARG A 54 15.70 4.77 -10.65
CA ARG A 54 16.64 4.40 -11.69
C ARG A 54 17.91 3.88 -11.04
N SER A 55 18.30 2.65 -11.38
CA SER A 55 19.62 2.15 -11.04
C SER A 55 20.68 3.03 -11.71
N THR A 56 21.81 3.22 -11.04
CA THR A 56 22.93 4.01 -11.58
C THR A 56 23.32 3.49 -12.97
N GLY A 57 23.38 4.39 -13.96
CA GLY A 57 23.72 4.07 -15.36
C GLY A 57 22.55 3.62 -16.24
N LYS A 58 21.33 3.44 -15.69
CA LYS A 58 20.12 3.14 -16.49
C LYS A 58 19.34 4.41 -16.85
N THR A 59 18.85 4.46 -18.10
CA THR A 59 17.98 5.55 -18.59
C THR A 59 16.50 5.31 -18.30
N ARG A 60 16.09 4.05 -18.22
CA ARG A 60 14.73 3.62 -17.83
C ARG A 60 14.67 3.33 -16.34
N GLY A 61 13.55 3.66 -15.73
CA GLY A 61 13.29 3.43 -14.31
C GLY A 61 11.95 2.74 -14.07
N CYS A 62 11.72 2.30 -12.84
CA CYS A 62 10.43 1.81 -12.38
C CYS A 62 9.75 2.85 -11.50
N THR A 63 8.43 2.97 -11.61
CA THR A 63 7.64 3.84 -10.75
C THR A 63 7.11 3.04 -9.56
N LEU A 64 7.25 3.60 -8.35
CA LEU A 64 6.63 3.05 -7.15
C LEU A 64 5.39 3.88 -6.78
N ASP A 65 4.69 3.44 -5.74
CA ASP A 65 3.40 4.03 -5.36
C ASP A 65 3.54 5.37 -4.62
N PHE A 66 4.52 5.51 -3.72
CA PHE A 66 4.66 6.73 -2.90
C PHE A 66 6.10 7.12 -2.59
N THR A 67 6.26 8.40 -2.26
CA THR A 67 7.45 8.94 -1.59
C THR A 67 6.97 9.55 -0.29
N LEU A 68 7.32 8.92 0.83
CA LEU A 68 6.86 9.32 2.15
C LEU A 68 7.98 10.03 2.91
N ARG A 69 7.71 11.24 3.39
CA ARG A 69 8.62 11.97 4.26
C ARG A 69 8.13 11.94 5.69
N HIS A 70 8.98 11.53 6.62
CA HIS A 70 8.65 11.52 8.04
C HIS A 70 8.74 12.95 8.60
N LYS A 71 7.61 13.48 9.10
CA LYS A 71 7.46 14.91 9.44
C LYS A 71 8.40 15.38 10.55
N SER A 72 8.74 14.53 11.52
CA SER A 72 9.59 14.94 12.65
C SER A 72 11.09 14.81 12.40
N THR A 73 11.51 13.98 11.45
CA THR A 73 12.93 13.68 11.18
C THR A 73 13.39 14.20 9.81
N ASP A 74 12.44 14.62 8.97
CA ASP A 74 12.64 15.05 7.58
C ASP A 74 13.23 13.96 6.66
N LEU A 75 13.35 12.72 7.15
CA LEU A 75 13.85 11.59 6.39
C LEU A 75 12.81 11.16 5.34
N THR A 76 13.29 10.87 4.13
CA THR A 76 12.46 10.56 2.97
C THR A 76 12.63 9.11 2.57
N TYR A 77 11.53 8.42 2.32
CA TYR A 77 11.49 7.01 1.99
C TYR A 77 10.70 6.78 0.71
N VAL A 78 11.16 5.85 -0.12
CA VAL A 78 10.30 5.29 -1.17
C VAL A 78 9.35 4.28 -0.54
N ALA A 79 8.11 4.22 -1.00
CA ALA A 79 7.17 3.23 -0.51
C ALA A 79 6.41 2.55 -1.65
N GLU A 80 6.21 1.25 -1.49
CA GLU A 80 5.50 0.40 -2.43
C GLU A 80 4.33 -0.28 -1.71
N LEU A 81 3.15 -0.21 -2.33
CA LEU A 81 1.95 -0.87 -1.85
C LEU A 81 1.80 -2.23 -2.51
N LYS A 82 1.64 -3.25 -1.67
CA LYS A 82 1.38 -4.62 -2.10
C LYS A 82 0.27 -5.19 -1.25
N CYS A 83 -0.97 -4.89 -1.65
CA CYS A 83 -2.15 -5.54 -1.08
C CYS A 83 -2.45 -6.82 -1.86
N GLU A 84 -1.82 -7.92 -1.48
CA GLU A 84 -2.06 -9.22 -2.09
C GLU A 84 -3.23 -9.96 -1.44
N ILE A 85 -4.43 -9.50 -1.73
CA ILE A 85 -5.61 -9.90 -0.97
C ILE A 85 -6.04 -11.33 -1.31
N GLU A 86 -6.03 -11.76 -2.57
CA GLU A 86 -6.59 -13.07 -2.96
C GLU A 86 -5.53 -14.14 -3.27
N PHE A 87 -4.25 -13.76 -3.36
CA PHE A 87 -3.20 -14.70 -3.74
C PHE A 87 -3.08 -15.84 -2.72
N GLN A 88 -3.05 -17.09 -3.22
CA GLN A 88 -3.03 -18.32 -2.42
C GLN A 88 -4.08 -18.34 -1.28
N ASN A 89 -5.35 -18.07 -1.57
CA ASN A 89 -6.45 -18.10 -0.58
C ASN A 89 -6.23 -17.13 0.59
N TYR A 90 -5.95 -15.86 0.28
CA TYR A 90 -5.69 -14.79 1.26
C TYR A 90 -4.45 -14.99 2.13
N LYS A 91 -3.59 -15.97 1.81
CA LYS A 91 -2.36 -16.26 2.56
C LYS A 91 -1.44 -15.03 2.65
N TYR A 92 -1.44 -14.20 1.63
CA TYR A 92 -0.59 -13.02 1.56
C TYR A 92 -1.28 -11.75 2.04
N PHE A 93 -2.50 -11.85 2.58
CA PHE A 93 -3.18 -10.67 3.12
C PHE A 93 -2.53 -10.20 4.43
N ILE A 94 -2.18 -11.15 5.30
CA ILE A 94 -1.47 -10.88 6.56
C ILE A 94 0.00 -11.24 6.38
N LEU A 95 0.88 -10.25 6.53
CA LEU A 95 2.31 -10.45 6.61
C LEU A 95 2.66 -11.02 7.98
N SER A 96 2.98 -12.31 8.03
CA SER A 96 3.43 -13.03 9.23
C SER A 96 4.91 -13.42 9.15
N ASP A 97 5.52 -13.38 7.96
CA ASP A 97 6.93 -13.74 7.76
C ASP A 97 7.53 -13.08 6.50
N ALA A 98 8.80 -12.69 6.55
CA ALA A 98 9.49 -12.06 5.42
C ALA A 98 9.58 -12.93 4.16
N ALA A 99 9.61 -14.27 4.29
CA ALA A 99 9.64 -15.16 3.13
C ALA A 99 8.41 -14.99 2.22
N GLN A 100 7.32 -14.42 2.74
CA GLN A 100 6.16 -14.04 1.94
C GLN A 100 6.45 -12.93 0.92
N LEU A 101 7.60 -12.24 0.96
CA LEU A 101 7.97 -11.25 -0.07
C LEU A 101 8.79 -11.86 -1.21
N SER A 102 9.32 -13.09 -1.02
CA SER A 102 10.23 -13.75 -1.96
C SER A 102 9.59 -14.13 -3.31
N HIS A 103 8.25 -14.21 -3.39
CA HIS A 103 7.57 -14.52 -4.65
C HIS A 103 7.50 -13.31 -5.60
N HIS A 104 7.79 -12.10 -5.13
CA HIS A 104 7.85 -10.91 -5.98
C HIS A 104 9.15 -10.87 -6.80
N ARG A 105 9.09 -11.37 -8.04
CA ARG A 105 10.26 -11.49 -8.93
C ARG A 105 10.43 -10.34 -9.93
N LYS A 106 9.52 -9.36 -9.95
CA LYS A 106 9.53 -8.24 -10.90
C LYS A 106 10.67 -7.27 -10.60
N GLU A 107 11.25 -6.67 -11.65
CA GLU A 107 12.38 -5.72 -11.54
C GLU A 107 12.06 -4.55 -10.60
N ALA A 108 10.85 -3.98 -10.69
CA ALA A 108 10.44 -2.87 -9.84
C ALA A 108 10.51 -3.22 -8.33
N PHE A 109 10.08 -4.42 -7.96
CA PHE A 109 10.12 -4.85 -6.56
C PHE A 109 11.56 -5.13 -6.10
N ARG A 110 12.41 -5.66 -6.99
CA ARG A 110 13.84 -5.83 -6.68
C ARG A 110 14.53 -4.48 -6.45
N ALA A 111 14.26 -3.49 -7.30
CA ALA A 111 14.79 -2.13 -7.13
C ALA A 111 14.29 -1.49 -5.83
N PHE A 112 13.04 -1.75 -5.45
CA PHE A 112 12.49 -1.34 -4.15
C PHE A 112 13.22 -1.99 -2.96
N LEU A 113 13.46 -3.30 -3.00
CA LEU A 113 14.26 -3.99 -1.96
C LEU A 113 15.70 -3.46 -1.90
N GLU A 114 16.30 -3.19 -3.05
CA GLU A 114 17.65 -2.60 -3.11
C GLU A 114 17.67 -1.18 -2.52
N ALA A 115 16.63 -0.37 -2.75
CA ALA A 115 16.49 0.96 -2.16
C ALA A 115 16.35 0.93 -0.62
N ALA A 116 15.87 -0.18 -0.05
CA ALA A 116 15.81 -0.37 1.41
C ALA A 116 17.21 -0.54 2.02
N ILE A 117 18.07 -1.34 1.36
CA ILE A 117 19.41 -1.71 1.87
C ILE A 117 20.47 -0.68 1.48
N GLN A 118 20.41 -0.18 0.24
CA GLN A 118 21.40 0.71 -0.36
C GLN A 118 20.72 1.93 -1.02
N PRO A 119 20.09 2.82 -0.23
CA PRO A 119 19.37 3.97 -0.78
C PRO A 119 20.25 4.89 -1.65
N SER A 120 21.54 5.00 -1.35
CA SER A 120 22.50 5.81 -2.11
C SER A 120 22.86 5.24 -3.49
N ALA A 121 22.57 3.97 -3.76
CA ALA A 121 22.83 3.33 -5.05
C ALA A 121 21.75 3.63 -6.10
N GLN A 122 20.60 4.18 -5.68
CA GLN A 122 19.46 4.48 -6.54
C GLN A 122 19.34 5.98 -6.80
N GLN A 123 19.02 6.34 -8.04
CA GLN A 123 18.58 7.68 -8.40
C GLN A 123 17.06 7.75 -8.35
N ILE A 124 16.53 8.65 -7.51
CA ILE A 124 15.10 8.81 -7.31
C ILE A 124 14.64 10.12 -7.92
N PHE A 125 13.55 10.08 -8.67
CA PHE A 125 12.93 11.26 -9.25
C PHE A 125 11.48 11.36 -8.82
N VAL A 126 11.11 12.49 -8.22
CA VAL A 126 9.71 12.81 -7.90
C VAL A 126 9.32 14.01 -8.74
N ARG A 127 8.29 13.85 -9.59
CA ARG A 127 7.85 14.87 -10.56
C ARG A 127 9.02 15.42 -11.41
N GLY A 128 9.92 14.53 -11.82
CA GLY A 128 11.10 14.86 -12.62
C GLY A 128 12.27 15.49 -11.85
N LYS A 129 12.14 15.75 -10.55
CA LYS A 129 13.21 16.32 -9.72
C LYS A 129 13.93 15.21 -8.95
N ALA A 130 15.26 15.22 -8.99
CA ALA A 130 16.07 14.30 -8.21
C ALA A 130 15.84 14.51 -6.70
N GLN A 131 15.71 13.41 -5.96
CA GLN A 131 15.59 13.43 -4.49
C GLN A 131 16.53 12.40 -3.88
N GLN A 132 17.02 12.72 -2.68
CA GLN A 132 17.70 11.74 -1.84
C GLN A 132 16.66 10.96 -1.04
N ILE A 133 16.97 9.70 -0.74
CA ILE A 133 16.15 8.83 0.09
C ILE A 133 17.01 8.23 1.20
N ASN A 134 16.36 7.81 2.27
CA ASN A 134 16.98 7.29 3.49
C ASN A 134 16.62 5.81 3.73
N GLY A 135 15.86 5.21 2.82
CA GLY A 135 15.46 3.82 2.87
C GLY A 135 14.12 3.60 2.16
N ALA A 136 13.44 2.52 2.53
CA ALA A 136 12.17 2.15 1.96
C ALA A 136 11.14 1.74 3.03
N ILE A 137 9.86 1.97 2.74
CA ILE A 137 8.72 1.55 3.56
C ILE A 137 7.86 0.59 2.76
N LEU A 138 7.53 -0.57 3.32
CA LEU A 138 6.56 -1.48 2.71
C LEU A 138 5.16 -1.10 3.20
N ILE A 139 4.17 -1.02 2.30
CA ILE A 139 2.76 -0.92 2.68
C ILE A 139 2.06 -2.23 2.32
N TRP A 140 1.47 -2.89 3.31
CA TRP A 140 0.83 -4.20 3.17
C TRP A 140 -0.64 -4.21 3.60
N GLY A 141 -1.38 -5.30 3.36
CA GLY A 141 -2.78 -5.42 3.79
C GLY A 141 -2.95 -5.35 5.32
N ALA A 142 -2.31 -6.28 6.02
CA ALA A 142 -2.18 -6.35 7.47
C ALA A 142 -0.85 -7.02 7.84
N ALA A 143 -0.38 -6.90 9.08
CA ALA A 143 0.85 -7.57 9.53
C ALA A 143 0.75 -8.01 10.99
N THR A 144 1.30 -9.19 11.31
CA THR A 144 1.56 -9.54 12.72
C THR A 144 2.79 -8.79 13.22
N PRO A 145 2.97 -8.62 14.55
CA PRO A 145 4.20 -8.04 15.09
C PRO A 145 5.47 -8.77 14.62
N GLU A 146 5.43 -10.10 14.58
CA GLU A 146 6.54 -10.95 14.14
C GLU A 146 6.80 -10.79 12.65
N GLY A 147 5.76 -10.73 11.81
CA GLY A 147 5.89 -10.55 10.38
C GLY A 147 6.45 -9.17 10.01
N ARG A 148 5.99 -8.11 10.69
CA ARG A 148 6.56 -6.75 10.57
C ARG A 148 8.05 -6.77 10.91
N LYS A 149 8.40 -7.30 12.09
CA LYS A 149 9.79 -7.38 12.55
C LYS A 149 10.66 -8.18 11.58
N SER A 150 10.21 -9.37 11.18
CA SER A 150 10.89 -10.25 10.23
C SER A 150 11.19 -9.54 8.91
N ALA A 151 10.22 -8.82 8.34
CA ALA A 151 10.40 -8.09 7.09
C ALA A 151 11.38 -6.93 7.21
N ILE A 152 11.33 -6.16 8.30
CA ILE A 152 12.28 -5.08 8.60
C ILE A 152 13.70 -5.63 8.71
N GLU A 153 13.90 -6.67 9.51
CA GLU A 153 15.22 -7.27 9.75
C GLU A 153 15.80 -7.92 8.48
N THR A 154 14.97 -8.59 7.69
CA THR A 154 15.42 -9.32 6.50
C THR A 154 15.73 -8.41 5.31
N TYR A 155 14.89 -7.39 5.08
CA TYR A 155 14.98 -6.56 3.88
C TYR A 155 15.47 -5.13 4.14
N GLY A 156 15.69 -4.76 5.41
CA GLY A 156 16.18 -3.43 5.77
C GLY A 156 15.13 -2.32 5.60
N PHE A 157 13.84 -2.66 5.64
CA PHE A 157 12.80 -1.62 5.60
C PHE A 157 12.91 -0.70 6.80
N HIS A 158 12.64 0.59 6.60
CA HIS A 158 12.50 1.53 7.70
C HIS A 158 11.29 1.20 8.57
N ASP A 159 10.17 0.87 7.93
CA ASP A 159 8.95 0.40 8.59
C ASP A 159 8.11 -0.43 7.60
N VAL A 160 7.15 -1.18 8.16
CA VAL A 160 6.06 -1.80 7.40
C VAL A 160 4.74 -1.20 7.89
N LEU A 161 4.12 -0.39 7.05
CA LEU A 161 2.79 0.15 7.29
C LEU A 161 1.73 -0.83 6.80
N THR A 162 0.53 -0.79 7.39
CA THR A 162 -0.58 -1.64 6.96
C THR A 162 -1.82 -0.84 6.63
N ILE A 163 -2.55 -1.26 5.60
CA ILE A 163 -3.85 -0.65 5.29
C ILE A 163 -4.82 -0.85 6.46
N SER A 164 -4.75 -1.97 7.20
CA SER A 164 -5.57 -2.17 8.39
C SER A 164 -5.36 -1.10 9.47
N GLU A 165 -4.12 -0.67 9.71
CA GLU A 165 -3.81 0.40 10.68
C GLU A 165 -4.15 1.77 10.11
N ILE A 166 -3.85 2.03 8.83
CA ILE A 166 -4.22 3.27 8.16
C ILE A 166 -5.75 3.50 8.20
N VAL A 167 -6.54 2.46 7.94
CA VAL A 167 -8.00 2.52 8.03
C VAL A 167 -8.45 2.72 9.48
N HIS A 168 -7.78 2.10 10.45
CA HIS A 168 -8.06 2.30 11.86
C HIS A 168 -7.82 3.74 12.28
N ASP A 169 -6.68 4.31 11.91
CA ASP A 169 -6.33 5.71 12.12
C ASP A 169 -7.44 6.62 11.60
N LEU A 170 -7.73 6.53 10.29
CA LEU A 170 -8.75 7.35 9.63
C LEU A 170 -10.13 7.26 10.29
N ARG A 171 -10.53 6.07 10.75
CA ARG A 171 -11.78 5.87 11.48
C ARG A 171 -11.74 6.44 12.89
N SER A 172 -10.67 6.19 13.65
CA SER A 172 -10.50 6.74 15.01
C SER A 172 -10.46 8.26 15.01
N TRP A 173 -10.05 8.82 13.89
CA TRP A 173 -9.93 10.24 13.62
C TRP A 173 -11.23 10.90 13.17
N ASN A 174 -12.28 10.12 12.88
CA ASN A 174 -13.51 10.53 12.20
C ASN A 174 -13.18 11.41 10.97
N HIS A 175 -12.34 10.88 10.08
CA HIS A 175 -11.78 11.65 8.98
C HIS A 175 -12.82 11.87 7.86
N ASP A 176 -13.45 13.04 7.82
CA ASP A 176 -14.53 13.38 6.87
C ASP A 176 -14.21 13.03 5.41
N ALA A 177 -13.02 13.38 4.92
CA ALA A 177 -12.65 13.11 3.52
C ALA A 177 -12.55 11.61 3.21
N TYR A 178 -12.21 10.77 4.20
CA TYR A 178 -12.16 9.32 4.04
C TYR A 178 -13.57 8.74 3.97
N GLU A 179 -14.47 9.19 4.86
CA GLU A 179 -15.87 8.75 4.83
C GLU A 179 -16.57 9.17 3.53
N HIS A 180 -16.40 10.44 3.13
CA HIS A 180 -16.91 10.96 1.87
C HIS A 180 -16.36 10.17 0.67
N PHE A 181 -15.08 9.84 0.68
CA PHE A 181 -14.45 9.04 -0.36
C PHE A 181 -15.10 7.65 -0.50
N LEU A 182 -15.31 6.95 0.61
CA LEU A 182 -15.95 5.63 0.59
C LEU A 182 -17.40 5.70 0.12
N GLU A 183 -18.18 6.65 0.61
CA GLU A 183 -19.58 6.81 0.19
C GLU A 183 -19.70 7.21 -1.28
N GLN A 184 -18.78 8.04 -1.80
CA GLN A 184 -18.73 8.34 -3.21
C GLN A 184 -18.43 7.09 -4.06
N ARG A 185 -17.47 6.25 -3.65
CA ARG A 185 -17.19 4.98 -4.37
C ARG A 185 -18.35 4.00 -4.29
N ARG A 186 -19.08 3.97 -3.18
CA ARG A 186 -20.33 3.20 -3.02
C ARG A 186 -21.40 3.72 -3.99
N SER A 187 -21.65 5.03 -4.03
CA SER A 187 -22.63 5.66 -4.92
C SER A 187 -22.36 5.32 -6.38
N TRP A 188 -21.14 5.56 -6.88
CA TRP A 188 -20.79 5.27 -8.27
C TRP A 188 -20.93 3.79 -8.64
N SER A 189 -20.62 2.89 -7.70
CA SER A 189 -20.78 1.46 -7.93
C SER A 189 -22.26 1.09 -8.05
N ASN A 190 -23.10 1.64 -7.16
CA ASN A 190 -24.56 1.43 -7.22
C ASN A 190 -25.15 2.02 -8.50
N GLU A 191 -24.79 3.25 -8.86
CA GLU A 191 -25.23 3.91 -10.10
C GLU A 191 -24.90 3.06 -11.34
N LEU A 192 -23.70 2.47 -11.40
CA LEU A 192 -23.32 1.55 -12.46
C LEU A 192 -24.24 0.32 -12.50
N PHE A 193 -24.47 -0.33 -11.35
CA PHE A 193 -25.33 -1.53 -11.30
C PHE A 193 -26.77 -1.22 -11.62
N ASP A 194 -27.32 -0.15 -11.05
CA ASP A 194 -28.69 0.30 -11.28
C ASP A 194 -28.89 0.65 -12.75
N GLY A 195 -27.94 1.36 -13.37
CA GLY A 195 -27.96 1.66 -14.80
C GLY A 195 -27.90 0.40 -15.68
N LEU A 196 -27.07 -0.58 -15.34
CA LEU A 196 -26.98 -1.86 -16.06
C LEU A 196 -28.24 -2.72 -15.91
N LEU A 197 -28.93 -2.63 -14.76
CA LEU A 197 -30.19 -3.34 -14.50
C LEU A 197 -31.39 -2.66 -15.17
N ALA A 198 -31.39 -1.33 -15.24
CA ALA A 198 -32.45 -0.54 -15.86
C ALA A 198 -32.36 -0.53 -17.40
N ALA A 199 -31.21 -0.90 -17.99
CA ALA A 199 -30.99 -0.93 -19.43
C ALA A 199 -31.59 -2.17 -20.15
N LEU A 200 -32.71 -2.70 -19.64
CA LEU A 200 -33.51 -3.78 -20.26
C LEU A 200 -34.95 -3.32 -20.51
#